data_AF-A0A8X6SUW5-F1
#
_entry.id   AF-A0A8X6SUW5-F1
#
_cell.length_a   1.000
_cell.length_b   1.000
_cell.length_c   1.000
_cell.angle_alpha   90.00
_cell.angle_beta   90.00
_cell.angle_gamma   90.00
#
_symmetry.space_group_name_H-M   'P 1'
#
loop_
_entity.id
_entity.type
_entity.pdbx_description
1 polymer ?
#
loop_
_entity_poly.entity_id
_entity_poly.type
_entity_poly.pdbx_seq_one_letter_code
_entity_poly.pdbx_strand_id
1 'polypeptide(L)'
;MFRLVSSFPPTKEYFKKAVQQVKERFGREALLVQIYIRDLLAVVMPNATGKIRLELSELYDVLKSKRLALESLGRTQEKFADFFGASRGVVLTGSRATGLGEVQECGNNIIRSRQRSISRQINDFSPQKS
;
A
#
# COMPACT_ATOMS: atom_id res chain seq x y z
N MET A 1 6.39 -20.42 -19.94
CA MET A 1 6.11 -18.97 -19.86
C MET A 1 6.52 -18.18 -21.12
N PHE A 2 7.43 -18.65 -22.00
CA PHE A 2 7.99 -17.84 -23.12
C PHE A 2 7.45 -18.09 -24.54
N ARG A 3 6.40 -18.91 -24.73
CA ARG A 3 5.89 -19.24 -26.08
C ARG A 3 5.40 -18.00 -26.87
N LEU A 4 4.81 -17.02 -26.18
CA LEU A 4 4.27 -15.80 -26.77
C LEU A 4 5.37 -14.86 -27.30
N VAL A 5 6.50 -14.74 -26.59
CA VAL A 5 7.61 -13.88 -27.05
C VAL A 5 8.34 -14.56 -28.20
N SER A 6 8.46 -15.88 -28.15
CA SER A 6 9.15 -16.70 -29.16
C SER A 6 8.39 -16.83 -30.48
N SER A 7 7.10 -16.48 -30.53
CA SER A 7 6.30 -16.50 -31.76
C SER A 7 6.47 -15.25 -32.62
N PHE A 8 7.10 -14.20 -32.10
CA PHE A 8 7.37 -12.99 -32.89
C PHE A 8 8.71 -13.11 -33.62
N PRO A 9 8.78 -12.68 -34.89
CA PRO A 9 10.06 -12.54 -35.57
C PRO A 9 10.93 -11.49 -34.84
N PRO A 10 12.26 -11.67 -34.78
CA PRO A 10 13.19 -10.78 -34.07
C PRO A 10 13.45 -9.48 -34.85
N THR A 11 12.40 -8.81 -35.30
CA THR A 11 12.44 -7.58 -36.07
C THR A 11 11.97 -6.41 -35.20
N LYS A 12 12.62 -5.24 -35.35
CA LYS A 12 12.35 -4.04 -34.54
C LYS A 12 10.87 -3.59 -34.58
N GLU A 13 10.20 -3.83 -35.70
CA GLU A 13 8.78 -3.51 -35.90
C GLU A 13 7.82 -4.36 -35.05
N TYR A 14 8.16 -5.63 -34.84
CA TYR A 14 7.32 -6.56 -34.09
C TYR A 14 7.57 -6.51 -32.58
N PHE A 15 8.68 -5.92 -32.14
CA PHE A 15 9.00 -5.76 -30.71
C PHE A 15 7.91 -5.00 -29.95
N LYS A 16 7.41 -3.89 -30.50
CA LYS A 16 6.34 -3.10 -29.87
C LYS A 16 5.05 -3.92 -29.72
N LYS A 17 4.69 -4.70 -30.75
CA LYS A 17 3.51 -5.58 -30.74
C LYS A 17 3.67 -6.75 -29.75
N ALA A 18 4.86 -7.32 -29.66
CA ALA A 18 5.18 -8.37 -28.71
C ALA A 18 5.06 -7.87 -27.27
N VAL A 19 5.62 -6.70 -26.96
CA VAL A 19 5.49 -6.06 -25.64
C VAL A 19 4.03 -5.78 -25.32
N GLN A 20 3.26 -5.26 -26.28
CA GLN A 20 1.83 -4.99 -26.08
C GLN A 20 1.04 -6.27 -25.77
N GLN A 21 1.22 -7.35 -26.53
CA GLN A 21 0.52 -8.61 -26.26
C GLN A 21 0.94 -9.26 -24.93
N VAL A 22 2.20 -9.12 -24.54
CA VAL A 22 2.66 -9.57 -23.21
C VAL A 22 1.98 -8.73 -22.13
N LYS A 23 1.88 -7.42 -22.30
CA LYS A 23 1.15 -6.54 -21.37
C LYS A 23 -0.34 -6.87 -21.32
N GLU A 24 -0.99 -7.17 -22.44
CA GLU A 24 -2.41 -7.54 -22.45
C GLU A 24 -2.68 -8.90 -21.76
N ARG A 25 -1.81 -9.90 -21.99
CA ARG A 25 -1.97 -11.22 -21.38
C ARG A 25 -1.53 -11.28 -19.92
N PHE A 26 -0.48 -10.55 -19.54
CA PHE A 26 0.15 -10.66 -18.22
C PHE A 26 0.14 -9.37 -17.40
N GLY A 27 0.04 -8.21 -18.03
CA GLY A 27 -0.02 -6.89 -17.40
C GLY A 27 -1.40 -6.54 -16.87
N ARG A 28 -1.97 -7.42 -16.03
CA ARG A 28 -3.20 -7.12 -15.30
C ARG A 28 -2.92 -6.05 -14.25
N GLU A 29 -3.15 -4.80 -14.61
CA GLU A 29 -2.86 -3.63 -13.75
C GLU A 29 -3.50 -3.76 -12.36
N ALA A 30 -4.74 -4.24 -12.27
CA ALA A 30 -5.44 -4.45 -10.99
C ALA A 30 -4.70 -5.43 -10.06
N LEU A 31 -4.12 -6.51 -10.62
CA LEU A 31 -3.33 -7.48 -9.86
C LEU A 31 -1.98 -6.89 -9.44
N LEU A 32 -1.37 -6.09 -10.32
CA LEU A 32 -0.11 -5.41 -10.04
C LEU A 32 -0.27 -4.38 -8.89
N VAL A 33 -1.38 -3.63 -8.88
CA VAL A 33 -1.76 -2.74 -7.79
C VAL A 33 -1.94 -3.51 -6.47
N GLN A 34 -2.65 -4.64 -6.48
CA GLN A 34 -2.81 -5.49 -5.29
C GLN A 34 -1.46 -5.98 -4.73
N ILE A 35 -0.56 -6.43 -5.60
CA ILE A 35 0.78 -6.87 -5.20
C ILE A 35 1.57 -5.72 -4.56
N TYR A 36 1.60 -4.55 -5.19
CA TYR A 36 2.34 -3.41 -4.65
C TYR A 36 1.78 -2.91 -3.31
N ILE A 37 0.46 -2.91 -3.13
CA ILE A 37 -0.18 -2.56 -1.86
C ILE A 37 0.16 -3.59 -0.78
N ARG A 38 0.08 -4.90 -1.10
CA ARG A 38 0.44 -5.96 -0.17
C ARG A 38 1.91 -5.86 0.24
N ASP A 39 2.81 -5.65 -0.71
CA ASP A 39 4.25 -5.52 -0.46
C ASP A 39 4.56 -4.26 0.37
N LEU A 40 3.86 -3.16 0.11
CA LEU A 40 3.93 -1.95 0.93
C LEU A 40 3.49 -2.23 2.37
N LEU A 41 2.35 -2.89 2.57
CA LEU A 41 1.85 -3.27 3.90
C LEU A 41 2.77 -4.27 4.61
N ALA A 42 3.40 -5.19 3.88
CA ALA A 42 4.37 -6.14 4.42
C ALA A 42 5.60 -5.44 5.01
N VAL A 43 5.94 -4.25 4.52
CA VAL A 43 7.02 -3.42 5.09
C VAL A 43 6.49 -2.53 6.22
N VAL A 44 5.35 -1.86 6.02
CA VAL A 44 4.80 -0.91 7.00
C VAL A 44 4.35 -1.59 8.29
N MET A 45 3.63 -2.72 8.21
CA MET A 45 3.01 -3.35 9.38
C MET A 45 4.03 -3.87 10.40
N PRO A 46 5.09 -4.61 10.01
CA PRO A 46 6.10 -5.07 10.96
C PRO A 46 6.92 -3.91 11.54
N ASN A 47 7.21 -2.87 10.75
CA ASN A 47 7.93 -1.68 11.22
C ASN A 47 7.09 -0.87 12.21
N ALA A 48 5.79 -0.67 11.94
CA ALA A 48 4.87 0.05 12.81
C ALA A 48 4.57 -0.67 14.13
N THR A 49 4.61 -2.01 14.13
CA THR A 49 4.42 -2.86 15.32
C THR A 49 5.73 -3.14 16.06
N GLY A 50 6.87 -2.65 15.55
CA GLY A 50 8.19 -2.87 16.14
C GLY A 50 8.70 -4.32 16.01
N LYS A 51 8.04 -5.16 15.21
CA LYS A 51 8.43 -6.55 14.96
C LYS A 51 9.67 -6.66 14.06
N ILE A 52 9.82 -5.71 13.14
CA ILE A 52 11.00 -5.53 12.30
C ILE A 52 11.44 -4.08 12.47
N ARG A 53 12.74 -3.85 12.51
CA ARG A 53 13.33 -2.50 12.51
C ARG A 53 14.26 -2.40 11.32
N LEU A 54 13.72 -1.90 10.21
CA LEU A 54 14.57 -1.46 9.10
C LEU A 54 15.25 -0.16 9.50
N GLU A 55 16.47 0.03 9.01
CA GLU A 55 17.13 1.33 9.09
C GLU A 55 16.30 2.39 8.36
N LEU A 56 16.31 3.61 8.87
CA LEU A 56 15.44 4.68 8.37
C LEU A 56 15.64 4.94 6.87
N SER A 57 16.89 4.84 6.40
CA SER A 57 17.23 5.00 4.98
C SER A 57 16.63 3.89 4.11
N GLU A 58 16.78 2.63 4.54
CA GLU A 58 16.26 1.47 3.79
C GLU A 58 14.72 1.48 3.76
N LEU A 59 14.10 1.82 4.88
CA LEU A 59 12.65 1.99 4.96
C LEU A 59 12.17 3.06 3.97
N TYR A 60 12.83 4.22 3.96
CA TYR A 60 12.46 5.31 3.06
C TYR A 60 12.58 4.92 1.59
N ASP A 61 13.68 4.26 1.20
CA ASP A 61 13.91 3.84 -0.19
C ASP A 61 12.86 2.82 -0.66
N VAL A 62 12.56 1.84 0.18
CA VAL A 62 11.55 0.82 -0.12
C VAL A 62 10.16 1.45 -0.23
N LEU A 63 9.76 2.29 0.74
CA LEU A 63 8.46 2.97 0.70
C LEU A 63 8.33 3.88 -0.53
N LYS A 64 9.37 4.66 -0.84
CA LYS A 64 9.40 5.54 -2.00
C LYS A 64 9.27 4.75 -3.30
N SER A 65 9.99 3.64 -3.43
CA SER A 65 9.90 2.74 -4.59
C SER A 65 8.48 2.20 -4.79
N LYS A 66 7.85 1.66 -3.73
CA LYS A 66 6.47 1.12 -3.83
C LYS A 66 5.45 2.21 -4.15
N ARG A 67 5.59 3.41 -3.59
CA ARG A 67 4.73 4.56 -3.91
C ARG A 67 4.86 4.97 -5.38
N LEU A 68 6.08 5.10 -5.88
CA LEU A 68 6.33 5.47 -7.29
C LEU A 68 5.77 4.42 -8.26
N ALA A 69 5.87 3.13 -7.92
CA ALA A 69 5.27 2.06 -8.72
C ALA A 69 3.74 2.21 -8.78
N LEU A 70 3.08 2.53 -7.67
CA LEU A 70 1.64 2.77 -7.62
C LEU A 70 1.23 4.02 -8.40
N GLU A 71 2.01 5.09 -8.33
CA GLU A 71 1.79 6.31 -9.12
C GLU A 71 1.90 6.04 -10.62
N SER A 72 2.88 5.23 -11.05
CA SER A 72 3.01 4.81 -12.45
C SER A 72 1.82 4.01 -12.97
N LEU A 73 1.05 3.41 -12.07
CA LEU A 73 -0.20 2.68 -12.36
C LEU A 73 -1.45 3.56 -12.18
N GLY A 74 -1.28 4.88 -12.09
CA GLY A 74 -2.38 5.84 -11.96
C GLY A 74 -3.08 5.84 -10.60
N ARG A 75 -2.44 5.25 -9.56
CA ARG A 75 -2.93 5.29 -8.18
C ARG A 75 -2.30 6.48 -7.46
N THR A 76 -3.06 7.56 -7.40
CA THR A 76 -2.76 8.75 -6.59
C THR A 76 -3.45 8.64 -5.23
N GLN A 77 -3.00 9.43 -4.24
CA GLN A 77 -3.56 9.48 -2.88
C GLN A 77 -5.09 9.57 -2.86
N GLU A 78 -5.68 10.30 -3.81
CA GLU A 78 -7.12 10.51 -3.98
C GLU A 78 -7.89 9.23 -4.37
N LYS A 79 -7.26 8.29 -5.08
CA LYS A 79 -7.89 7.07 -5.60
C LYS A 79 -7.68 5.83 -4.71
N PHE A 80 -6.99 5.96 -3.58
CA PHE A 80 -6.80 4.84 -2.65
C PHE A 80 -8.08 4.51 -1.88
N ALA A 81 -8.96 5.50 -1.65
CA ALA A 81 -10.24 5.29 -0.98
C ALA A 81 -11.13 4.27 -1.71
N ASP A 82 -11.12 4.29 -3.05
CA ASP A 82 -11.88 3.36 -3.88
C ASP A 82 -11.44 1.91 -3.67
N PHE A 83 -10.16 1.68 -3.38
CA PHE A 83 -9.60 0.35 -3.19
C PHE A 83 -10.07 -0.31 -1.88
N PHE A 84 -10.14 0.49 -0.81
CA PHE A 84 -10.67 0.04 0.49
C PHE A 84 -12.21 0.10 0.53
N GLY A 85 -12.84 0.90 -0.32
CA GLY A 85 -14.30 0.97 -0.49
C GLY A 85 -14.87 -0.21 -1.29
N ALA A 86 -14.19 -0.65 -2.34
CA ALA A 86 -14.63 -1.75 -3.21
C ALA A 86 -14.58 -3.14 -2.54
N SER A 87 -13.82 -3.28 -1.45
CA SER A 87 -13.77 -4.53 -0.67
C SER A 87 -15.00 -4.74 0.25
N ARG A 88 -15.97 -3.81 0.28
CA ARG A 88 -17.22 -3.96 1.06
C ARG A 88 -18.22 -4.95 0.46
N GLY A 89 -18.00 -5.45 -0.77
CA GLY A 89 -18.98 -6.29 -1.48
C GLY A 89 -18.78 -7.80 -1.39
N VAL A 90 -17.64 -8.31 -0.89
CA VAL A 90 -17.32 -9.77 -0.98
C VAL A 90 -17.12 -10.44 0.37
N VAL A 91 -17.17 -9.72 1.50
CA VAL A 91 -17.07 -10.35 2.82
C VAL A 91 -18.21 -9.85 3.69
N LEU A 92 -18.92 -10.82 4.29
CA LEU A 92 -20.03 -10.72 5.25
C LEU A 92 -21.45 -11.01 4.72
N THR A 93 -21.62 -12.14 4.00
CA THR A 93 -22.83 -12.97 4.19
C THR A 93 -22.46 -14.11 5.13
N GLY A 94 -22.57 -13.88 6.44
CA GLY A 94 -22.35 -14.94 7.42
C GLY A 94 -21.97 -14.40 8.80
N SER A 95 -22.96 -14.44 9.69
CA SER A 95 -22.87 -14.20 11.15
C SER A 95 -22.93 -12.74 11.62
N ARG A 96 -24.11 -12.38 12.16
CA ARG A 96 -24.27 -11.26 13.10
C ARG A 96 -23.38 -11.54 14.32
N ALA A 97 -22.28 -10.81 14.44
CA ALA A 97 -21.61 -10.61 15.72
C ALA A 97 -21.89 -9.17 16.17
N THR A 98 -22.84 -9.02 17.09
CA THR A 98 -22.94 -7.89 18.03
C THR A 98 -21.58 -7.72 18.72
N GLY A 99 -20.80 -6.72 18.33
CA GLY A 99 -19.45 -6.49 18.89
C GLY A 99 -18.56 -5.48 18.15
N LEU A 100 -19.00 -4.88 17.04
CA LEU A 100 -18.21 -3.91 16.28
C LEU A 100 -18.03 -2.54 16.96
N GLY A 101 -18.83 -2.23 17.98
CA GLY A 101 -18.73 -0.96 18.72
C GLY A 101 -17.45 -0.86 19.54
N GLU A 102 -17.06 -1.94 20.22
CA GLU A 102 -15.96 -1.93 21.19
C GLU A 102 -14.58 -1.90 20.53
N VAL A 103 -14.42 -2.57 19.37
CA VAL A 103 -13.14 -2.60 18.63
C VAL A 103 -12.84 -1.25 17.98
N GLN A 104 -13.87 -0.56 17.47
CA GLN A 104 -13.72 0.78 16.87
C GLN A 104 -13.40 1.83 17.96
N GLU A 105 -14.03 1.71 19.13
CA GLU A 105 -13.78 2.61 20.25
C GLU A 105 -12.37 2.43 20.85
N CYS A 106 -11.89 1.18 20.95
CA CYS A 106 -10.52 0.86 21.34
C CYS A 106 -9.49 1.50 20.38
N GLY A 107 -9.68 1.37 19.07
CA GLY A 107 -8.82 1.99 18.06
C GLY A 107 -8.78 3.52 18.17
N ASN A 108 -9.94 4.14 18.35
CA ASN A 108 -10.05 5.59 18.52
C ASN A 108 -9.38 6.10 19.80
N ASN A 109 -9.49 5.35 20.91
CA ASN A 109 -8.88 5.71 22.19
C ASN A 109 -7.34 5.60 22.17
N ILE A 110 -6.79 4.63 21.43
CA ILE A 110 -5.33 4.50 21.24
C ILE A 110 -4.79 5.69 20.43
N ILE A 111 -5.47 6.08 19.35
CA ILE A 111 -5.06 7.22 18.50
C ILE A 111 -5.08 8.52 19.31
N ARG A 112 -6.16 8.80 20.05
CA ARG A 112 -6.26 10.00 20.91
C ARG A 112 -5.21 10.02 22.02
N SER A 113 -4.88 8.86 22.58
CA SER A 113 -3.89 8.77 23.65
C SER A 113 -2.48 9.04 23.14
N ARG A 114 -2.13 8.53 21.94
CA ARG A 114 -0.86 8.84 21.27
C ARG A 114 -0.74 10.31 20.86
N GLN A 115 -1.81 10.90 20.30
CA GLN A 115 -1.82 12.34 19.98
C GLN A 115 -1.58 13.20 21.22
N ARG A 116 -2.20 12.87 22.37
CA ARG A 116 -1.97 13.61 23.63
C ARG A 116 -0.56 13.45 24.20
N SER A 117 0.10 12.31 24.00
CA SER A 117 1.52 12.16 24.39
C SER A 117 2.45 12.96 23.48
N ILE A 118 2.19 12.96 22.16
CA ILE A 118 2.99 13.70 21.19
C ILE A 118 2.86 15.22 21.43
N SER A 119 1.64 15.73 21.67
CA SER A 119 1.45 17.15 22.00
C SER A 119 2.16 17.57 23.28
N ARG A 120 2.22 16.69 24.29
CA ARG A 120 2.98 16.95 25.52
C ARG A 120 4.48 17.00 25.25
N GLN A 121 5.01 16.02 24.52
CA GLN A 121 6.42 16.01 24.13
C GLN A 121 6.80 17.25 23.30
N ILE A 122 5.94 17.71 22.39
CA ILE A 122 6.20 18.91 21.58
C ILE A 122 6.21 20.18 22.43
N ASN A 123 5.34 20.29 23.44
CA ASN A 123 5.31 21.45 24.33
C ASN A 123 6.53 21.49 25.28
N ASP A 124 7.06 20.32 25.66
CA ASP A 124 8.30 20.23 26.45
C ASP A 124 9.56 20.65 25.65
N PHE A 125 9.48 20.70 24.32
CA PHE A 125 10.55 21.18 23.44
C PHE A 125 10.43 22.67 23.07
N SER A 126 9.45 23.41 23.59
CA SER A 126 9.44 24.87 23.43
C SER A 126 10.56 25.49 24.28
N PRO A 127 11.48 26.27 23.68
CA PRO A 127 12.56 26.89 24.44
C PRO A 127 11.96 27.90 25.43
N GLN A 128 12.37 27.80 26.70
CA GLN A 128 12.17 28.85 27.70
C GLN A 128 12.74 30.14 27.10
N LYS A 129 11.84 31.04 26.69
CA LYS A 129 12.20 32.35 26.16
C LYS A 129 12.74 33.17 27.32
N SER A 130 14.07 33.30 27.38
CA SER A 130 14.76 34.30 28.20
C SER A 130 14.53 35.71 27.67
#